data_AF-V6LY18-F1
#
_entry.id   AF-V6LY18-F1
#
_cell.length_a   1.000
_cell.length_b   1.000
_cell.length_c   1.000
_cell.angle_alpha   90.00
_cell.angle_beta   90.00
_cell.angle_gamma   90.00
#
_symmetry.space_group_name_H-M   'P 1'
#
loop_
_entity.id
_entity.type
_entity.pdbx_description
1 polymer ?
#
loop_
_entity_poly.entity_id
_entity_poly.type
_entity_poly.pdbx_seq_one_letter_code
_entity_poly.pdbx_strand_id
1 'polypeptide(L)'
;MKPNFESFIFIHKSPFFDPNLPILLEFFATWCPPCHDCIPFISQLAVEQQGKINVISASTENIDKMSNFVTKFPSMKNQSVAVDGDKSLMLFLKQKETAGIPVVFLFNQQQELIWEGHPRDPALNKAMMVINGEFIVQKNQVPTDINIINGEYRQGIPCLIEIFQTSCPPCQAALQSLSELTLRYNEIQFIALTSERQDRVQKFFDKRPFLHNLTVAIESSGIVPSLLQHCGGAIPRGFLYDMEGDLIWEGFMGKELYQKIHEQAVFMRD
;
A
#
# COMPACT_ATOMS: atom_id res chain seq x y z
N MET A 1 -9.41 22.41 -1.49
CA MET A 1 -10.00 22.95 -2.75
C MET A 1 -9.67 21.96 -3.87
N LYS A 2 -10.54 21.75 -4.85
CA LYS A 2 -10.36 20.83 -5.99
C LYS A 2 -10.63 21.57 -7.31
N PRO A 3 -10.12 21.11 -8.46
CA PRO A 3 -10.56 21.60 -9.76
C PRO A 3 -12.06 21.37 -10.00
N ASN A 4 -12.64 22.18 -10.88
CA ASN A 4 -13.99 21.96 -11.36
C ASN A 4 -13.96 20.89 -12.48
N PHE A 5 -14.10 19.62 -12.13
CA PHE A 5 -14.04 18.54 -13.13
C PHE A 5 -15.12 18.64 -14.22
N GLU A 6 -16.23 19.32 -13.94
CA GLU A 6 -17.32 19.51 -14.92
C GLU A 6 -16.97 20.53 -16.01
N SER A 7 -16.01 21.43 -15.76
CA SER A 7 -15.55 22.40 -16.76
C SER A 7 -14.50 21.85 -17.71
N PHE A 8 -14.00 20.63 -17.47
CA PHE A 8 -12.95 20.04 -18.28
C PHE A 8 -13.46 19.74 -19.70
N ILE A 9 -12.69 20.16 -20.69
CA ILE A 9 -12.98 19.88 -22.10
C ILE A 9 -12.18 18.63 -22.48
N PHE A 10 -12.87 17.51 -22.63
CA PHE A 10 -12.24 16.22 -22.94
C PHE A 10 -11.93 16.12 -24.44
N ILE A 11 -10.69 15.75 -24.76
CA ILE A 11 -10.27 15.35 -26.10
C ILE A 11 -10.85 13.96 -26.39
N HIS A 12 -10.74 13.07 -25.41
CA HIS A 12 -11.50 11.82 -25.36
C HIS A 12 -11.72 11.41 -23.90
N LYS A 13 -12.81 10.69 -23.67
CA LYS A 13 -13.11 10.04 -22.39
C LYS A 13 -12.75 8.56 -22.49
N SER A 14 -12.14 8.03 -21.43
CA SER A 14 -11.97 6.58 -21.29
C SER A 14 -13.36 5.92 -21.30
N PRO A 15 -13.51 4.71 -21.89
CA PRO A 15 -14.81 4.04 -21.99
C PRO A 15 -15.47 3.69 -20.65
N PHE A 16 -14.75 3.79 -19.52
CA PHE A 16 -15.22 3.43 -18.18
C PHE A 16 -15.26 4.63 -17.21
N PHE A 17 -15.54 5.83 -17.72
CA PHE A 17 -15.71 7.01 -16.87
C PHE A 17 -17.04 6.97 -16.11
N ASP A 18 -16.98 7.01 -14.78
CA ASP A 18 -18.16 7.03 -13.89
C ASP A 18 -18.01 8.14 -12.83
N PRO A 19 -18.90 9.14 -12.79
CA PRO A 19 -18.79 10.28 -11.87
C PRO A 19 -18.84 9.90 -10.38
N ASN A 20 -19.27 8.68 -10.03
CA ASN A 20 -19.30 8.19 -8.65
C ASN A 20 -17.98 7.53 -8.22
N LEU A 21 -17.06 7.30 -9.16
CA LEU A 21 -15.76 6.74 -8.86
C LEU A 21 -14.76 7.81 -8.40
N PRO A 22 -13.79 7.44 -7.55
CA PRO A 22 -12.61 8.24 -7.24
C PRO A 22 -11.91 8.77 -8.49
N ILE A 23 -11.13 9.84 -8.36
CA ILE A 23 -10.43 10.48 -9.49
C ILE A 23 -8.92 10.50 -9.21
N LEU A 24 -8.16 9.95 -10.14
CA LEU A 24 -6.72 10.17 -10.25
C LEU A 24 -6.47 11.18 -11.36
N LEU A 25 -6.07 12.39 -10.98
CA LEU A 25 -5.78 13.49 -11.90
C LEU A 25 -4.27 13.64 -12.06
N GLU A 26 -3.74 13.32 -13.24
CA GLU A 26 -2.39 13.71 -13.64
C GLU A 26 -2.42 15.10 -14.28
N PHE A 27 -1.59 16.02 -13.79
CA PHE A 27 -1.25 17.26 -14.48
C PHE A 27 0.09 17.12 -15.22
N PHE A 28 0.07 17.49 -16.50
CA PHE A 28 1.23 17.41 -17.40
C PHE A 28 1.23 18.51 -18.46
N ALA A 29 2.33 18.61 -19.20
CA ALA A 29 2.44 19.51 -20.34
C ALA A 29 3.10 18.84 -21.55
N THR A 30 2.68 19.23 -22.75
CA THR A 30 3.17 18.71 -24.04
C THR A 30 4.65 18.99 -24.28
N TRP A 31 5.21 20.00 -23.63
CA TRP A 31 6.63 20.39 -23.75
C TRP A 31 7.54 19.74 -22.69
N CYS A 32 6.99 18.94 -21.77
CA CYS A 32 7.70 18.38 -20.62
C CYS A 32 8.20 16.95 -20.90
N PRO A 33 9.52 16.72 -21.09
CA PRO A 33 10.05 15.38 -21.36
C PRO A 33 9.78 14.36 -20.24
N PRO A 34 9.98 14.69 -18.93
CA PRO A 34 9.63 13.75 -17.86
C PRO A 34 8.16 13.31 -17.87
N CYS A 35 7.27 14.18 -18.33
CA CYS A 35 5.86 13.86 -18.50
C CYS A 35 5.66 12.82 -19.60
N HIS A 36 6.39 12.94 -20.73
CA HIS A 36 6.32 11.98 -21.83
C HIS A 36 6.78 10.59 -21.37
N ASP A 37 7.83 10.54 -20.56
CA ASP A 37 8.33 9.29 -19.99
C ASP A 37 7.32 8.62 -19.06
N CYS A 38 6.42 9.37 -18.44
CA CYS A 38 5.36 8.84 -17.55
C CYS A 38 4.11 8.35 -18.30
N ILE A 39 3.92 8.70 -19.58
CA ILE A 39 2.73 8.32 -20.36
C ILE A 39 2.47 6.80 -20.36
N PRO A 40 3.48 5.92 -20.60
CA PRO A 40 3.24 4.47 -20.57
C PRO A 40 2.75 3.99 -19.20
N PHE A 41 3.30 4.56 -18.13
CA PHE A 41 2.92 4.21 -16.76
C PHE A 41 1.48 4.62 -16.44
N ILE A 42 1.09 5.86 -16.73
CA ILE A 42 -0.29 6.34 -16.51
C ILE A 42 -1.29 5.57 -17.39
N SER A 43 -0.94 5.29 -18.64
CA SER A 43 -1.76 4.47 -19.52
C SER A 43 -1.97 3.07 -18.95
N GLN A 44 -0.92 2.40 -18.46
CA GLN A 44 -1.04 1.08 -17.85
C GLN A 44 -1.89 1.16 -16.58
N LEU A 45 -1.65 2.17 -15.74
CA LEU A 45 -2.41 2.38 -14.51
C LEU A 45 -3.91 2.57 -14.80
N ALA A 46 -4.27 3.29 -15.86
CA ALA A 46 -5.66 3.47 -16.27
C ALA A 46 -6.35 2.15 -16.66
N VAL A 47 -5.60 1.22 -17.27
CA VAL A 47 -6.11 -0.14 -17.56
C VAL A 47 -6.29 -0.94 -16.27
N GLU A 48 -5.32 -0.91 -15.36
CA GLU A 48 -5.37 -1.66 -14.09
C GLU A 48 -6.48 -1.17 -13.16
N GLN A 49 -6.81 0.13 -13.22
CA GLN A 49 -7.82 0.78 -12.39
C GLN A 49 -9.19 0.92 -13.08
N GLN A 50 -9.39 0.25 -14.22
CA GLN A 50 -10.62 0.33 -14.99
C GLN A 50 -11.84 -0.09 -14.15
N GLY A 51 -12.85 0.79 -14.08
CA GLY A 51 -14.05 0.57 -13.27
C GLY A 51 -13.86 0.75 -11.75
N LYS A 52 -12.66 1.15 -11.32
CA LYS A 52 -12.33 1.43 -9.91
C LYS A 52 -12.00 2.90 -9.67
N ILE A 53 -11.19 3.51 -10.55
CA ILE A 53 -10.78 4.91 -10.46
C ILE A 53 -10.86 5.56 -11.85
N ASN A 54 -11.40 6.77 -11.92
CA ASN A 54 -11.30 7.62 -13.10
C ASN A 54 -9.89 8.18 -13.24
N VAL A 55 -9.12 7.68 -14.21
CA VAL A 55 -7.81 8.24 -14.54
C VAL A 55 -7.96 9.34 -15.60
N ILE A 56 -7.56 10.56 -15.24
CA ILE A 56 -7.64 11.76 -16.07
C ILE A 56 -6.25 12.39 -16.19
N SER A 57 -5.72 12.49 -17.41
CA SER A 57 -4.57 13.32 -17.73
C SER A 57 -5.06 14.69 -18.22
N ALA A 58 -4.73 15.76 -17.50
CA ALA A 58 -5.19 17.11 -17.80
C ALA A 58 -4.03 18.09 -18.03
N SER A 59 -4.24 19.06 -18.91
CA SER A 59 -3.30 20.14 -19.20
C SER A 59 -4.00 21.50 -19.17
N THR A 60 -3.25 22.56 -18.87
CA THR A 60 -3.71 23.95 -18.98
C THR A 60 -3.37 24.56 -20.35
N GLU A 61 -2.88 23.76 -21.29
CA GLU A 61 -2.60 24.17 -22.67
C GLU A 61 -3.87 24.17 -23.53
N ASN A 62 -3.82 24.83 -24.69
CA ASN A 62 -4.99 24.90 -25.57
C ASN A 62 -5.34 23.54 -26.20
N ILE A 63 -6.61 23.39 -26.58
CA ILE A 63 -7.14 22.13 -27.12
C ILE A 63 -6.47 21.69 -28.42
N ASP A 64 -6.08 22.63 -29.29
CA ASP A 64 -5.44 22.31 -30.57
C ASP A 64 -4.05 21.68 -30.38
N LYS A 65 -3.23 22.27 -29.50
CA LYS A 65 -1.90 21.76 -29.19
C LYS A 65 -1.99 20.39 -28.53
N MET A 66 -2.93 20.25 -27.60
CA MET A 66 -3.18 19.00 -26.90
C MET A 66 -3.70 17.90 -27.83
N SER A 67 -4.63 18.21 -28.73
CA SER A 67 -5.15 17.24 -29.70
C SER A 67 -4.04 16.73 -30.64
N ASN A 68 -3.17 17.63 -31.10
CA ASN A 68 -2.00 17.27 -31.91
C ASN A 68 -0.93 16.48 -31.12
N PHE A 69 -0.87 16.65 -29.81
CA PHE A 69 0.05 15.91 -28.96
C PHE A 69 -0.43 14.47 -28.75
N VAL A 70 -1.71 14.29 -28.40
CA VAL A 70 -2.29 12.96 -28.11
C VAL A 70 -2.16 11.99 -29.28
N THR A 71 -2.22 12.47 -30.53
CA THR A 71 -2.03 11.61 -31.72
C THR A 71 -0.64 10.96 -31.79
N LYS A 72 0.36 11.53 -31.12
CA LYS A 72 1.73 10.99 -31.05
C LYS A 72 1.89 9.90 -29.99
N PHE A 73 0.92 9.76 -29.08
CA PHE A 73 0.94 8.79 -27.99
C PHE A 73 -0.34 7.94 -27.99
N PRO A 74 -0.45 6.94 -28.88
CA PRO A 74 -1.66 6.13 -29.00
C PRO A 74 -2.10 5.39 -27.73
N SER A 75 -1.18 5.14 -26.79
CA SER A 75 -1.47 4.54 -25.48
C SER A 75 -2.34 5.43 -24.60
N MET A 76 -2.35 6.75 -24.83
CA MET A 76 -3.16 7.68 -24.03
C MET A 76 -4.67 7.42 -24.14
N LYS A 77 -5.13 6.66 -25.15
CA LYS A 77 -6.52 6.22 -25.31
C LYS A 77 -7.06 5.42 -24.12
N ASN A 78 -6.19 4.88 -23.26
CA ASN A 78 -6.56 4.07 -22.11
C ASN A 78 -7.08 4.92 -20.94
N GLN A 79 -6.64 6.19 -20.84
CA GLN A 79 -7.12 7.15 -19.87
C GLN A 79 -8.03 8.21 -20.51
N SER A 80 -8.68 9.02 -19.68
CA SER A 80 -9.35 10.24 -20.17
C SER A 80 -8.32 11.35 -20.33
N VAL A 81 -8.42 12.14 -21.40
CA VAL A 81 -7.52 13.28 -21.63
C VAL A 81 -8.33 14.55 -21.80
N ALA A 82 -7.97 15.60 -21.05
CA ALA A 82 -8.72 16.84 -21.01
C ALA A 82 -7.85 18.09 -20.95
N VAL A 83 -8.47 19.23 -21.24
CA VAL A 83 -7.91 20.57 -21.01
C VAL A 83 -8.75 21.36 -20.02
N ASP A 84 -8.10 22.28 -19.33
CA ASP A 84 -8.71 23.18 -18.34
C ASP A 84 -9.63 24.21 -19.00
N GLY A 85 -10.95 23.99 -18.93
CA GLY A 85 -11.93 24.82 -19.64
C GLY A 85 -12.26 26.15 -18.94
N ASP A 86 -12.22 26.20 -17.61
CA ASP A 86 -12.59 27.39 -16.82
C ASP A 86 -11.43 27.96 -15.99
N LYS A 87 -10.21 27.45 -16.16
CA LYS A 87 -9.00 27.81 -15.39
C LYS A 87 -9.00 27.29 -13.95
N SER A 88 -9.96 26.46 -13.55
CA SER A 88 -10.02 25.91 -12.20
C SER A 88 -8.83 24.99 -11.89
N LEU A 89 -8.33 24.25 -12.89
CA LEU A 89 -7.11 23.44 -12.73
C LEU A 89 -5.89 24.36 -12.55
N MET A 90 -5.74 25.40 -13.37
CA MET A 90 -4.67 26.38 -13.21
C MET A 90 -4.70 27.05 -11.83
N LEU A 91 -5.88 27.45 -11.35
CA LEU A 91 -6.03 28.07 -10.03
C LEU A 91 -5.71 27.08 -8.90
N PHE A 92 -6.18 25.85 -9.01
CA PHE A 92 -5.85 24.78 -8.08
C PHE A 92 -4.33 24.55 -8.02
N LEU A 93 -3.67 24.41 -9.18
CA LEU A 93 -2.21 24.22 -9.26
C LEU A 93 -1.43 25.41 -8.67
N LYS A 94 -1.89 26.65 -8.83
CA LYS A 94 -1.24 27.83 -8.22
C LYS A 94 -1.30 27.84 -6.70
N GLN A 95 -2.34 27.25 -6.12
CA GLN A 95 -2.47 27.09 -4.66
C GLN A 95 -1.64 25.92 -4.14
N LYS A 96 -1.25 25.01 -5.03
CA LYS A 96 -0.39 23.88 -4.70
C LYS A 96 1.06 24.30 -4.80
N GLU A 97 1.83 24.10 -3.74
CA GLU A 97 3.28 24.30 -3.72
C GLU A 97 4.01 23.13 -4.43
N THR A 98 3.47 22.64 -5.55
CA THR A 98 3.98 21.45 -6.22
C THR A 98 5.36 21.70 -6.81
N ALA A 99 6.30 20.80 -6.54
CA ALA A 99 7.70 20.91 -6.94
C ALA A 99 7.93 20.87 -8.46
N GLY A 100 6.97 20.36 -9.26
CA GLY A 100 7.08 20.28 -10.72
C GLY A 100 6.03 19.38 -11.36
N ILE A 101 6.24 19.07 -12.65
CA ILE A 101 5.42 18.15 -13.45
C ILE A 101 6.28 16.98 -13.99
N PRO A 102 5.70 15.78 -14.18
CA PRO A 102 4.29 15.44 -13.95
C PRO A 102 3.95 15.30 -12.47
N VAL A 103 2.71 15.63 -12.10
CA VAL A 103 2.19 15.50 -10.74
C VAL A 103 0.80 14.85 -10.79
N VAL A 104 0.52 13.98 -9.83
CA VAL A 104 -0.76 13.29 -9.68
C VAL A 104 -1.44 13.75 -8.40
N PHE A 105 -2.75 13.92 -8.47
CA PHE A 105 -3.64 14.19 -7.35
C PHE A 105 -4.70 13.10 -7.30
N LEU A 106 -4.82 12.45 -6.15
CA LEU A 106 -5.81 11.41 -5.92
C LEU A 106 -6.95 11.96 -5.05
N PHE A 107 -8.16 11.89 -5.58
CA PHE A 107 -9.38 12.30 -4.92
C PHE A 107 -10.26 11.10 -4.63
N ASN A 108 -10.83 11.03 -3.41
CA ASN A 108 -11.78 9.98 -3.04
C ASN A 108 -13.17 10.17 -3.70
N GLN A 109 -14.13 9.30 -3.40
CA GLN A 109 -15.50 9.38 -3.93
C GLN A 109 -16.22 10.69 -3.54
N GLN A 110 -15.86 11.27 -2.39
CA GLN A 110 -16.35 12.57 -1.92
C GLN A 110 -15.61 13.75 -2.57
N GLN A 111 -14.68 13.46 -3.49
CA GLN A 111 -13.80 14.41 -4.18
C GLN A 111 -12.89 15.22 -3.24
N GLU A 112 -12.57 14.64 -2.09
CA GLU A 112 -11.56 15.15 -1.16
C GLU A 112 -10.18 14.69 -1.64
N LEU A 113 -9.21 15.60 -1.63
CA LEU A 113 -7.83 15.27 -1.99
C LEU A 113 -7.20 14.45 -0.86
N ILE A 114 -6.74 13.24 -1.17
CA ILE A 114 -6.12 12.35 -0.18
C ILE A 114 -4.64 12.10 -0.42
N TRP A 115 -4.14 12.34 -1.64
CA TRP A 115 -2.75 12.13 -1.98
C TRP A 115 -2.32 13.05 -3.12
N GLU A 116 -1.09 13.52 -3.07
CA GLU A 116 -0.45 14.28 -4.13
C GLU A 116 1.03 13.90 -4.23
N GLY A 117 1.57 13.83 -5.46
CA GLY A 117 2.97 13.46 -5.67
C GLY A 117 3.32 13.09 -7.10
N HIS A 118 4.50 12.56 -7.31
CA HIS A 118 4.97 12.13 -8.63
C HIS A 118 4.29 10.80 -9.05
N PRO A 119 3.90 10.60 -10.32
CA PRO A 119 3.23 9.37 -10.78
C PRO A 119 3.93 8.07 -10.37
N ARG A 120 5.26 8.05 -10.36
CA ARG A 120 6.07 6.87 -10.04
C ARG A 120 6.41 6.71 -8.55
N ASP A 121 5.84 7.53 -7.68
CA ASP A 121 6.03 7.37 -6.24
C ASP A 121 5.33 6.08 -5.77
N PRO A 122 6.04 5.14 -5.11
CA PRO A 122 5.43 3.92 -4.57
C PRO A 122 4.25 4.17 -3.63
N ALA A 123 4.18 5.34 -2.97
CA ALA A 123 3.08 5.71 -2.09
C ALA A 123 1.73 5.85 -2.83
N LEU A 124 1.74 6.14 -4.13
CA LEU A 124 0.52 6.24 -4.94
C LEU A 124 -0.24 4.91 -4.96
N ASN A 125 0.46 3.79 -5.13
CA ASN A 125 -0.14 2.45 -5.13
C ASN A 125 -0.88 2.17 -3.82
N LYS A 126 -0.26 2.53 -2.68
CA LYS A 126 -0.89 2.38 -1.37
C LYS A 126 -2.15 3.23 -1.25
N ALA A 127 -2.11 4.48 -1.71
CA ALA A 127 -3.26 5.38 -1.66
C ALA A 127 -4.43 4.88 -2.52
N MET A 128 -4.16 4.32 -3.70
CA MET A 128 -5.18 3.72 -4.56
C MET A 128 -5.78 2.45 -3.97
N MET A 129 -4.97 1.58 -3.36
CA MET A 129 -5.48 0.40 -2.65
C MET A 129 -6.49 0.80 -1.56
N VAL A 130 -6.18 1.83 -0.76
CA VAL A 130 -7.10 2.37 0.26
C VAL A 130 -8.42 2.82 -0.34
N ILE A 131 -8.37 3.57 -1.44
CA ILE A 131 -9.57 4.09 -2.10
C ILE A 131 -10.43 3.00 -2.74
N ASN A 132 -9.82 2.01 -3.38
CA ASN A 132 -10.56 0.93 -4.03
C ASN A 132 -11.29 0.02 -3.04
N GLY A 133 -11.11 0.26 -1.73
CA GLY A 133 -11.44 -0.70 -0.71
C GLY A 133 -10.67 -2.01 -0.90
N GLU A 134 -9.56 -2.01 -1.65
CA GLU A 134 -8.63 -3.14 -1.77
C GLU A 134 -7.67 -3.20 -0.58
N PHE A 135 -7.52 -2.06 0.10
CA PHE A 135 -7.43 -2.02 1.55
C PHE A 135 -8.82 -2.31 2.10
N ILE A 136 -9.29 -3.54 1.88
CA ILE A 136 -10.41 -4.03 2.64
C ILE A 136 -9.85 -4.03 4.06
N VAL A 137 -10.48 -3.29 4.97
CA VAL A 137 -10.64 -3.82 6.33
C VAL A 137 -11.50 -5.07 6.15
N GLN A 138 -10.95 -6.15 5.55
CA GLN A 138 -11.32 -7.46 6.03
C GLN A 138 -10.91 -7.34 7.49
N LYS A 139 -11.78 -7.75 8.41
CA LYS A 139 -11.27 -8.13 9.72
C LYS A 139 -10.10 -9.04 9.43
N ASN A 140 -8.89 -8.51 9.48
CA ASN A 140 -7.68 -9.22 9.15
C ASN A 140 -7.52 -10.10 10.36
N GLN A 141 -8.27 -11.18 10.39
CA GLN A 141 -8.25 -12.13 11.49
C GLN A 141 -6.87 -12.75 11.50
N VAL A 142 -6.37 -13.04 12.70
CA VAL A 142 -5.16 -13.82 12.84
C VAL A 142 -5.26 -15.04 11.93
N PRO A 143 -4.28 -15.27 11.03
CA PRO A 143 -4.29 -16.42 10.15
C PRO A 143 -4.45 -17.72 10.94
N THR A 144 -5.52 -18.48 10.67
CA THR A 144 -5.84 -19.72 11.40
C THR A 144 -5.16 -20.96 10.82
N ASP A 145 -4.78 -20.92 9.54
CA ASP A 145 -4.15 -22.05 8.85
C ASP A 145 -2.62 -22.01 8.95
N ILE A 146 -2.12 -22.01 10.20
CA ILE A 146 -0.68 -22.04 10.51
C ILE A 146 -0.33 -23.32 11.29
N ASN A 147 0.77 -23.98 10.91
CA ASN A 147 1.30 -25.15 11.62
C ASN A 147 2.36 -24.72 12.63
N ILE A 148 2.05 -24.78 13.92
CA ILE A 148 2.98 -24.40 14.98
C ILE A 148 3.94 -25.56 15.24
N ILE A 149 5.23 -25.29 15.09
CA ILE A 149 6.30 -26.28 15.27
C ILE A 149 7.09 -26.08 16.57
N ASN A 150 6.93 -24.91 17.22
CA ASN A 150 7.45 -24.61 18.55
C ASN A 150 6.51 -23.63 19.24
N GLY A 151 6.23 -23.82 20.53
CA GLY A 151 5.29 -22.98 21.28
C GLY A 151 3.82 -23.32 21.02
N GLU A 152 2.94 -22.36 21.31
CA GLU A 152 1.48 -22.53 21.23
C GLU A 152 0.82 -21.23 20.77
N TYR A 153 -0.32 -21.34 20.08
CA TYR A 153 -1.18 -20.19 19.77
C TYR A 153 -2.27 -20.05 20.82
N ARG A 154 -2.46 -18.84 21.32
CA ARG A 154 -3.46 -18.53 22.34
C ARG A 154 -4.54 -17.65 21.71
N GLN A 155 -5.80 -18.08 21.72
CA GLN A 155 -6.91 -17.25 21.25
C GLN A 155 -7.25 -16.15 22.26
N GLY A 156 -7.80 -15.04 21.79
CA GLY A 156 -8.31 -13.95 22.65
C GLY A 156 -7.23 -13.11 23.32
N ILE A 157 -6.01 -13.13 22.79
CA ILE A 157 -4.94 -12.23 23.21
C ILE A 157 -4.30 -11.55 21.98
N PRO A 158 -3.84 -10.30 22.10
CA PRO A 158 -3.16 -9.62 21.02
C PRO A 158 -1.95 -10.42 20.51
N CYS A 159 -1.73 -10.42 19.20
CA CYS A 159 -0.76 -11.26 18.52
C CYS A 159 0.11 -10.45 17.56
N LEU A 160 1.43 -10.48 17.72
CA LEU A 160 2.36 -10.03 16.70
C LEU A 160 2.87 -11.22 15.88
N ILE A 161 2.60 -11.23 14.58
CA ILE A 161 3.18 -12.18 13.63
C ILE A 161 4.34 -11.49 12.90
N GLU A 162 5.53 -12.08 12.97
CA GLU A 162 6.73 -11.63 12.26
C GLU A 162 7.08 -12.61 11.14
N ILE A 163 6.95 -12.16 9.89
CA ILE A 163 7.29 -12.98 8.71
C ILE A 163 8.80 -12.97 8.51
N PHE A 164 9.41 -14.16 8.43
CA PHE A 164 10.85 -14.31 8.27
C PHE A 164 11.26 -15.38 7.24
N GLN A 165 12.52 -15.28 6.82
CA GLN A 165 13.23 -16.35 6.12
C GLN A 165 14.59 -16.62 6.78
N THR A 166 14.97 -17.89 6.87
CA THR A 166 16.23 -18.37 7.45
C THR A 166 17.46 -17.81 6.73
N SER A 167 17.36 -17.54 5.42
CA SER A 167 18.43 -16.95 4.61
C SER A 167 18.45 -15.43 4.58
N CYS A 168 17.52 -14.74 5.24
CA CYS A 168 17.38 -13.27 5.23
C CYS A 168 18.11 -12.67 6.46
N PRO A 169 19.26 -11.98 6.30
CA PRO A 169 20.00 -11.42 7.44
C PRO A 169 19.21 -10.39 8.26
N PRO A 170 18.46 -9.44 7.65
CA PRO A 170 17.60 -8.54 8.41
C PRO A 170 16.56 -9.28 9.27
N CYS A 171 16.02 -10.39 8.74
CA CYS A 171 15.06 -11.21 9.46
C CYS A 171 15.67 -11.88 10.69
N GLN A 172 16.94 -12.29 10.63
CA GLN A 172 17.62 -12.87 11.79
C GLN A 172 17.76 -11.86 12.95
N ALA A 173 17.99 -10.58 12.63
CA ALA A 173 18.01 -9.51 13.64
C ALA A 173 16.62 -9.23 14.22
N ALA A 174 15.58 -9.27 13.37
CA ALA A 174 14.20 -9.14 13.82
C ALA A 174 13.80 -10.28 14.78
N LEU A 175 14.18 -11.52 14.49
CA LEU A 175 13.92 -12.66 15.40
C LEU A 175 14.55 -12.49 16.78
N GLN A 176 15.74 -11.88 16.88
CA GLN A 176 16.33 -11.56 18.18
C GLN A 176 15.48 -10.55 18.95
N SER A 177 15.04 -9.48 18.27
CA SER A 177 14.19 -8.45 18.88
C SER A 177 12.83 -9.03 19.29
N LEU A 178 12.28 -9.95 18.49
CA LEU A 178 11.06 -10.69 18.81
C LEU A 178 11.23 -11.54 20.07
N SER A 179 12.38 -12.22 20.22
CA SER A 179 12.68 -13.02 21.40
C SER A 179 12.75 -12.17 22.67
N GLU A 180 13.36 -10.99 22.60
CA GLU A 180 13.40 -10.03 23.71
C GLU A 180 12.00 -9.52 24.08
N LEU A 181 11.14 -9.27 23.09
CA LEU A 181 9.75 -8.89 23.31
C LEU A 181 8.93 -9.98 24.00
N THR A 182 9.09 -11.24 23.59
CA THR A 182 8.44 -12.39 24.22
C THR A 182 8.79 -12.52 25.70
N LEU A 183 10.01 -12.16 26.11
CA LEU A 183 10.41 -12.17 27.52
C LEU A 183 9.84 -10.99 28.31
N ARG A 184 9.46 -9.90 27.62
CA ARG A 184 9.04 -8.64 28.24
C ARG A 184 7.53 -8.50 28.38
N TYR A 185 6.77 -9.06 27.45
CA TYR A 185 5.32 -8.91 27.36
C TYR A 185 4.66 -10.30 27.37
N ASN A 186 3.93 -10.59 28.44
CA ASN A 186 3.18 -11.85 28.56
C ASN A 186 1.74 -11.70 28.02
N GLU A 187 1.25 -10.45 27.99
CA GLU A 187 -0.07 -10.03 27.54
C GLU A 187 -0.24 -10.16 26.03
N ILE A 188 0.88 -10.20 25.30
CA ILE A 188 0.94 -10.26 23.84
C ILE A 188 1.66 -11.55 23.48
N GLN A 189 1.16 -12.28 22.48
CA GLN A 189 1.91 -13.39 21.88
C GLN A 189 2.70 -12.93 20.67
N PHE A 190 3.87 -13.55 20.48
CA PHE A 190 4.77 -13.25 19.38
C PHE A 190 5.03 -14.53 18.60
N ILE A 191 4.74 -14.52 17.31
CA ILE A 191 4.83 -15.67 16.42
C ILE A 191 5.79 -15.35 15.28
N ALA A 192 6.85 -16.14 15.15
CA ALA A 192 7.70 -16.13 13.97
C ALA A 192 7.09 -17.03 12.89
N LEU A 193 6.62 -16.46 11.78
CA LEU A 193 5.94 -17.17 10.70
C LEU A 193 6.81 -17.27 9.44
N THR A 194 6.85 -18.44 8.82
CA THR A 194 7.55 -18.66 7.54
C THR A 194 6.83 -19.65 6.64
N SER A 195 7.11 -19.61 5.35
CA SER A 195 6.65 -20.62 4.37
C SER A 195 7.75 -21.60 3.97
N GLU A 196 8.89 -21.57 4.68
CA GLU A 196 10.00 -22.50 4.45
C GLU A 196 9.72 -23.90 4.98
N ARG A 197 10.38 -24.90 4.39
CA ARG A 197 10.27 -26.29 4.81
C ARG A 197 10.67 -26.47 6.28
N GLN A 198 9.88 -27.25 7.02
CA GLN A 198 10.12 -27.53 8.44
C GLN A 198 11.52 -28.02 8.76
N ASP A 199 12.10 -28.91 7.94
CA ASP A 199 13.45 -29.43 8.19
C ASP A 199 14.55 -28.35 8.09
N ARG A 200 14.32 -27.31 7.28
CA ARG A 200 15.21 -26.14 7.16
C ARG A 200 15.04 -25.21 8.35
N VAL A 201 13.81 -24.96 8.76
CA VAL A 201 13.47 -24.10 9.91
C VAL A 201 14.02 -24.72 11.20
N GLN A 202 13.80 -26.01 11.43
CA GLN A 202 14.32 -26.71 12.62
C GLN A 202 15.84 -26.57 12.73
N LYS A 203 16.58 -26.90 11.65
CA LYS A 203 18.05 -26.74 11.61
C LYS A 203 18.52 -25.31 11.86
N PHE A 204 17.72 -24.31 11.49
CA PHE A 204 18.03 -22.91 11.74
C PHE A 204 17.92 -22.55 13.22
N PHE A 205 16.86 -23.01 13.90
CA PHE A 205 16.63 -22.79 15.33
C PHE A 205 17.53 -23.65 16.23
N ASP A 206 17.85 -24.89 15.84
CA ASP A 206 18.79 -25.76 16.58
C ASP A 206 20.18 -25.10 16.75
N LYS A 207 20.59 -24.30 15.76
CA LYS A 207 21.85 -23.54 15.78
C LYS A 207 21.76 -22.22 16.56
N ARG A 208 20.58 -21.85 17.05
CA ARG A 208 20.27 -20.57 17.71
C ARG A 208 19.46 -20.83 18.99
N PRO A 209 20.07 -21.45 20.01
CA PRO A 209 19.37 -21.80 21.24
C PRO A 209 18.82 -20.58 21.98
N PHE A 210 19.34 -19.38 21.75
CA PHE A 210 18.79 -18.14 22.34
C PHE A 210 17.40 -17.76 21.80
N LEU A 211 16.92 -18.37 20.70
CA LEU A 211 15.58 -18.15 20.14
C LEU A 211 14.54 -19.18 20.61
N HIS A 212 14.88 -20.06 21.56
CA HIS A 212 14.01 -21.18 21.99
C HIS A 212 12.66 -20.74 22.56
N ASN A 213 12.56 -19.50 23.04
CA ASN A 213 11.34 -18.93 23.61
C ASN A 213 10.34 -18.45 22.56
N LEU A 214 10.70 -18.42 21.27
CA LEU A 214 9.81 -17.98 20.21
C LEU A 214 8.77 -19.04 19.88
N THR A 215 7.50 -18.63 19.76
CA THR A 215 6.53 -19.46 19.04
C THR A 215 6.88 -19.41 17.55
N VAL A 216 7.03 -20.56 16.92
CA VAL A 216 7.42 -20.68 15.50
C VAL A 216 6.33 -21.41 14.75
N ALA A 217 5.87 -20.80 13.67
CA ALA A 217 4.83 -21.33 12.82
C ALA A 217 5.30 -21.43 11.36
N ILE A 218 4.76 -22.42 10.66
CA ILE A 218 4.97 -22.64 9.23
C ILE A 218 3.61 -22.60 8.54
N GLU A 219 3.51 -21.87 7.44
CA GLU A 219 2.33 -21.90 6.57
C GLU A 219 2.61 -22.64 5.26
N SER A 220 1.58 -23.27 4.72
CA SER A 220 1.60 -23.94 3.41
C SER A 220 0.37 -23.64 2.56
N SER A 221 -0.49 -22.73 3.00
CA SER A 221 -1.79 -22.39 2.38
C SER A 221 -1.70 -21.19 1.43
N GLY A 222 -0.54 -20.52 1.35
CA GLY A 222 -0.35 -19.33 0.53
C GLY A 222 -0.65 -18.02 1.26
N ILE A 223 -0.72 -18.07 2.59
CA ILE A 223 -1.02 -16.91 3.43
C ILE A 223 0.11 -15.90 3.42
N VAL A 224 1.38 -16.32 3.53
CA VAL A 224 2.51 -15.37 3.54
C VAL A 224 2.61 -14.58 2.23
N PRO A 225 2.53 -15.21 1.04
CA PRO A 225 2.44 -14.46 -0.22
C PRO A 225 1.29 -13.44 -0.23
N SER A 226 0.13 -13.81 0.30
CA SER A 226 -1.07 -12.94 0.33
C SER A 226 -0.88 -11.75 1.28
N LEU A 227 -0.30 -11.98 2.46
CA LEU A 227 0.04 -10.92 3.41
C LEU A 227 1.09 -9.96 2.80
N LEU A 228 2.13 -10.51 2.17
CA LEU A 228 3.23 -9.71 1.62
C LEU A 228 2.91 -9.00 0.29
N GLN A 229 1.91 -9.46 -0.47
CA GLN A 229 1.52 -8.86 -1.75
C GLN A 229 1.22 -7.37 -1.61
N HIS A 230 0.55 -6.99 -0.53
CA HIS A 230 0.16 -5.61 -0.22
C HIS A 230 1.30 -4.80 0.43
N CYS A 231 2.37 -5.48 0.86
CA CYS A 231 3.53 -4.90 1.54
C CYS A 231 4.75 -4.70 0.62
N GLY A 232 4.61 -4.93 -0.69
CA GLY A 232 5.72 -4.87 -1.65
C GLY A 232 6.71 -6.04 -1.54
N GLY A 233 6.31 -7.15 -0.90
CA GLY A 233 7.12 -8.37 -0.81
C GLY A 233 8.30 -8.31 0.15
N ALA A 234 8.48 -7.22 0.89
CA ALA A 234 9.65 -7.02 1.75
C ALA A 234 9.52 -7.78 3.08
N ILE A 235 10.61 -8.44 3.51
CA ILE A 235 10.76 -9.10 4.80
C ILE A 235 12.06 -8.64 5.50
N PRO A 236 12.13 -8.62 6.85
CA PRO A 236 11.10 -9.01 7.81
C PRO A 236 9.86 -8.10 7.77
N ARG A 237 8.70 -8.61 8.16
CA ARG A 237 7.43 -7.87 8.18
C ARG A 237 6.57 -8.32 9.35
N GLY A 238 6.21 -7.38 10.20
CA GLY A 238 5.36 -7.60 11.36
C GLY A 238 3.91 -7.20 11.10
N PHE A 239 2.99 -7.96 11.71
CA PHE A 239 1.54 -7.75 11.70
C PHE A 239 1.02 -7.92 13.13
N LEU A 240 0.54 -6.84 13.75
CA LEU A 240 0.00 -6.84 15.10
C LEU A 240 -1.52 -6.86 15.04
N TYR A 241 -2.11 -7.83 15.71
CA TYR A 241 -3.54 -8.05 15.85
C TYR A 241 -3.96 -7.80 17.31
N ASP A 242 -5.16 -7.25 17.52
CA ASP A 242 -5.77 -7.11 18.86
C ASP A 242 -6.42 -8.41 19.37
N MET A 243 -7.13 -8.35 20.49
CA MET A 243 -7.74 -9.52 21.13
C MET A 243 -8.99 -10.03 20.40
N GLU A 244 -9.67 -9.17 19.65
CA GLU A 244 -10.74 -9.50 18.72
C GLU A 244 -10.20 -10.14 17.43
N GLY A 245 -8.89 -10.05 17.24
CA GLY A 245 -8.16 -10.58 16.10
C GLY A 245 -8.08 -9.60 14.94
N ASP A 246 -8.42 -8.32 15.12
CA ASP A 246 -8.35 -7.32 14.07
C ASP A 246 -6.91 -6.77 13.93
N LEU A 247 -6.43 -6.56 12.69
CA LEU A 247 -5.09 -6.00 12.44
C LEU A 247 -5.04 -4.52 12.82
N ILE A 248 -4.18 -4.17 13.76
CA ILE A 248 -4.02 -2.82 14.30
C ILE A 248 -2.67 -2.17 13.94
N TRP A 249 -1.70 -2.93 13.45
CA TRP A 249 -0.44 -2.39 12.94
C TRP A 249 0.24 -3.34 11.95
N GLU A 250 0.93 -2.78 10.96
CA GLU A 250 1.75 -3.50 10.00
C GLU A 250 3.02 -2.69 9.69
N GLY A 251 4.18 -3.35 9.67
CA GLY A 251 5.41 -2.68 9.23
C GLY A 251 6.69 -3.41 9.60
N PHE A 252 7.77 -2.65 9.66
CA PHE A 252 9.06 -3.14 10.16
C PHE A 252 9.18 -2.85 11.64
N MET A 253 9.96 -3.67 12.35
CA MET A 253 10.29 -3.41 13.75
C MET A 253 10.83 -1.99 13.93
N GLY A 254 10.27 -1.26 14.89
CA GLY A 254 10.60 0.15 15.08
C GLY A 254 9.76 0.80 16.18
N LYS A 255 10.00 2.11 16.37
CA LYS A 255 9.40 2.89 17.47
C LYS A 255 7.87 2.82 17.51
N GLU A 256 7.23 2.86 16.35
CA GLU A 256 5.77 2.78 16.22
C GLU A 256 5.22 1.44 16.74
N LEU A 257 5.83 0.32 16.33
CA LEU A 257 5.46 -1.00 16.84
C LEU A 257 5.59 -1.08 18.36
N TYR A 258 6.73 -0.64 18.91
CA TYR A 258 6.94 -0.71 20.36
C TYR A 258 5.92 0.10 21.14
N GLN A 259 5.50 1.24 20.60
CA GLN A 259 4.42 2.02 21.19
C GLN A 259 3.09 1.25 21.17
N LYS A 260 2.74 0.64 20.03
CA LYS A 260 1.52 -0.16 19.88
C LYS A 260 1.49 -1.39 20.80
N ILE A 261 2.60 -2.12 20.90
CA ILE A 261 2.77 -3.23 21.84
C ILE A 261 2.53 -2.74 23.28
N HIS A 262 3.12 -1.60 23.66
CA HIS A 262 2.92 -1.08 25.00
C HIS A 262 1.46 -0.70 25.28
N GLU A 263 0.79 -0.04 24.33
CA GLU A 263 -0.64 0.31 24.41
C GLU A 263 -1.51 -0.93 24.64
N GLN A 264 -1.29 -2.00 23.87
CA GLN A 264 -2.03 -3.27 24.00
C GLN A 264 -1.74 -3.97 25.34
N ALA A 265 -0.47 -4.00 25.77
CA ALA A 265 -0.10 -4.64 27.02
C ALA A 265 -0.66 -3.91 28.26
N VAL A 266 -0.79 -2.58 28.21
CA VAL A 266 -1.44 -1.80 29.27
C VAL A 266 -2.93 -2.11 29.29
N PHE A 267 -3.59 -2.08 28.13
CA PHE A 267 -5.02 -2.38 28.01
C PHE A 267 -5.41 -3.75 28.57
N MET A 268 -4.57 -4.78 28.36
CA MET A 268 -4.82 -6.14 28.87
C MET A 268 -4.64 -6.29 30.39
N ARG A 269 -4.07 -5.31 31.09
CA ARG A 269 -3.83 -5.34 32.55
C ARG A 269 -4.92 -4.64 33.35
N ASP A 270 -5.69 -3.77 32.71
CA ASP A 270 -6.80 -3.00 33.30
C ASP A 270 -8.11 -3.79 33.26
#